data_AF-A0A7S3MNF2-F1
#
_entry.id   AF-A0A7S3MNF2-F1
#
_cell.length_a   1.000
_cell.length_b   1.000
_cell.length_c   1.000
_cell.angle_alpha   90.00
_cell.angle_beta   90.00
_cell.angle_gamma   90.00
#
_symmetry.space_group_name_H-M   'P 1'
#
loop_
_entity.id
_entity.type
_entity.pdbx_description
1 polymer ?
#
loop_
_entity_poly.entity_id
_entity_poly.type
_entity_poly.pdbx_seq_one_letter_code
_entity_poly.pdbx_strand_id
1 'polypeptide(L)'
;MEMSRTDDNGEDNWAKIVGGLVIGKSENTEEALDKASPVGVRTPRTENFNMSGVKFYNYNWNKAAGMHTCSHCWHDNNTDSGARTITVDKLYFDEATVKKRVSYTTPFRTIFFDKSGGLTGKGPNTWFLPYFKHLLVSQCEQ
;
A
#
# COMPACT_ATOMS: atom_id res chain seq x y z
N MET A 1 -22.36 -3.75 6.14
CA MET A 1 -22.35 -2.27 6.14
C MET A 1 -21.69 -1.85 4.84
N GLU A 2 -22.51 -1.68 3.80
CA GLU A 2 -22.08 -1.20 2.49
C GLU A 2 -21.94 0.31 2.58
N MET A 3 -20.72 0.83 2.48
CA MET A 3 -20.47 2.26 2.53
C MET A 3 -20.69 2.83 1.13
N SER A 4 -21.89 3.36 0.88
CA SER A 4 -22.19 4.16 -0.31
C SER A 4 -21.34 5.45 -0.28
N ARG A 5 -20.40 5.57 -1.21
CA ARG A 5 -19.66 6.82 -1.48
C ARG A 5 -20.57 7.75 -2.29
N THR A 6 -21.37 8.54 -1.59
CA THR A 6 -22.04 9.71 -2.14
C THR A 6 -21.08 10.90 -2.10
N ASP A 7 -20.00 10.82 -2.90
CA ASP A 7 -19.27 11.95 -3.49
C ASP A 7 -18.13 11.44 -4.41
N ASP A 8 -18.48 11.21 -5.68
CA ASP A 8 -17.81 11.73 -6.86
C ASP A 8 -16.28 11.92 -6.83
N ASN A 9 -15.55 10.91 -7.32
CA ASN A 9 -14.20 11.06 -7.85
C ASN A 9 -14.18 11.82 -9.21
N GLY A 10 -14.96 12.90 -9.33
CA GLY A 10 -15.23 13.62 -10.59
C GLY A 10 -14.06 14.44 -11.16
N GLU A 11 -12.91 14.52 -10.48
CA GLU A 11 -11.77 15.28 -10.99
C GLU A 11 -10.97 14.50 -12.05
N ASP A 12 -10.89 13.16 -11.97
CA ASP A 12 -10.06 12.36 -12.89
C ASP A 12 -10.67 11.01 -13.32
N ASN A 13 -11.89 10.67 -12.89
CA ASN A 13 -12.58 9.39 -13.19
C ASN A 13 -11.84 8.09 -12.77
N TRP A 14 -10.81 8.18 -11.93
CA TRP A 14 -10.08 7.01 -11.43
C TRP A 14 -10.46 6.64 -9.99
N ALA A 15 -10.29 5.37 -9.65
CA ALA A 15 -10.47 4.90 -8.29
C ALA A 15 -9.39 5.50 -7.36
N LYS A 16 -9.82 6.22 -6.31
CA LYS A 16 -8.92 6.81 -5.32
C LYS A 16 -9.34 6.63 -3.86
N ILE A 17 -8.37 6.64 -2.96
CA ILE A 17 -8.55 6.82 -1.51
C ILE A 17 -8.03 8.21 -1.15
N VAL A 18 -8.87 9.02 -0.51
CA VAL A 18 -8.53 10.39 -0.09
C VAL A 18 -8.80 10.50 1.40
N GLY A 19 -7.75 10.78 2.17
CA GLY A 19 -7.79 10.75 3.63
C GLY A 19 -8.04 9.35 4.19
N GLY A 20 -8.16 9.28 5.51
CA GLY A 20 -8.49 8.06 6.24
C GLY A 20 -7.45 7.70 7.28
N LEU A 21 -7.95 7.09 8.36
CA LEU A 21 -7.16 6.55 9.44
C LEU A 21 -7.27 5.02 9.40
N VAL A 22 -6.13 4.36 9.21
CA VAL A 22 -6.03 2.91 9.08
C VAL A 22 -5.27 2.38 10.29
N ILE A 23 -5.98 1.70 11.19
CA ILE A 23 -5.44 1.18 12.44
C ILE A 23 -5.35 -0.34 12.34
N GLY A 24 -4.18 -0.89 12.64
CA GLY A 24 -3.95 -2.31 12.81
C GLY A 24 -4.43 -2.79 14.18
N LYS A 25 -3.50 -3.35 14.97
CA LYS A 25 -3.83 -3.93 16.28
C LYS A 25 -4.32 -2.85 17.25
N SER A 26 -5.43 -3.13 17.92
CA SER A 26 -5.94 -2.36 19.06
C SER A 26 -6.11 -3.26 20.29
N GLU A 27 -6.50 -2.69 21.44
CA GLU A 27 -6.74 -3.46 22.67
C GLU A 27 -7.84 -4.52 22.52
N ASN A 28 -8.79 -4.30 21.60
CA ASN A 28 -9.90 -5.21 21.33
C ASN A 28 -9.63 -6.16 20.15
N THR A 29 -8.36 -6.44 19.84
CA THR A 29 -8.03 -7.35 18.73
C THR A 29 -8.34 -8.79 19.12
N GLU A 30 -9.13 -9.46 18.30
CA GLU A 30 -9.50 -10.87 18.51
C GLU A 30 -8.30 -11.81 18.35
N GLU A 31 -8.30 -12.92 19.09
CA GLU A 31 -7.22 -13.91 19.07
C GLU A 31 -6.91 -14.45 17.67
N ALA A 32 -7.92 -14.55 16.80
CA ALA A 32 -7.75 -14.97 15.41
C ALA A 32 -6.91 -13.98 14.60
N LEU A 33 -7.08 -12.67 14.81
CA LEU A 33 -6.29 -11.62 14.16
C LEU A 33 -4.88 -11.51 14.75
N ASP A 34 -4.73 -11.83 16.04
CA ASP A 34 -3.43 -11.89 16.71
C ASP A 34 -2.53 -13.00 16.16
N LYS A 35 -3.12 -14.11 15.70
CA LYS A 35 -2.40 -15.18 15.00
C LYS A 35 -2.18 -14.89 13.51
N ALA A 36 -2.89 -13.91 12.95
CA ALA A 36 -2.84 -13.56 11.53
C ALA A 36 -1.76 -12.51 11.21
N SER A 37 -1.64 -12.13 9.94
CA SER A 37 -0.77 -11.04 9.47
C SER A 37 -1.56 -10.09 8.57
N PRO A 38 -2.41 -9.23 9.14
CA PRO A 38 -3.31 -8.41 8.36
C PRO A 38 -2.59 -7.23 7.70
N VAL A 39 -3.31 -6.63 6.76
CA VAL A 39 -2.82 -5.53 5.94
C VAL A 39 -3.84 -4.41 5.96
N GLY A 40 -3.38 -3.16 6.03
CA GLY A 40 -4.28 -2.01 6.11
C GLY A 40 -5.01 -1.74 4.81
N VAL A 41 -4.26 -1.43 3.75
CA VAL A 41 -4.81 -1.20 2.41
C VAL A 41 -4.25 -2.22 1.44
N ARG A 42 -5.14 -2.90 0.71
CA ARG A 42 -4.76 -3.82 -0.35
C ARG A 42 -5.02 -3.16 -1.70
N THR A 43 -3.97 -2.97 -2.48
CA THR A 43 -4.05 -2.23 -3.74
C THR A 43 -4.68 -3.06 -4.86
N PRO A 44 -5.33 -2.42 -5.86
CA PRO A 44 -6.04 -3.14 -6.92
C PRO A 44 -5.09 -3.84 -7.90
N ARG A 45 -5.62 -4.36 -9.02
CA ARG A 45 -4.85 -4.86 -10.17
C ARG A 45 -4.96 -3.96 -11.40
N THR A 46 -5.11 -2.66 -11.19
CA THR A 46 -5.37 -1.71 -12.28
C THR A 46 -4.40 -0.53 -12.18
N GLU A 47 -4.16 0.11 -13.32
CA GLU A 47 -3.45 1.40 -13.39
C GLU A 47 -4.21 2.53 -12.70
N ASN A 48 -3.50 3.63 -12.46
CA ASN A 48 -4.07 4.93 -12.11
C ASN A 48 -4.86 4.93 -10.79
N PHE A 49 -4.63 3.93 -9.93
CA PHE A 49 -5.13 3.99 -8.57
C PHE A 49 -4.35 5.06 -7.80
N ASN A 50 -5.07 5.97 -7.16
CA ASN A 50 -4.48 7.07 -6.41
C ASN A 50 -4.81 6.95 -4.92
N MET A 51 -3.83 7.22 -4.07
CA MET A 51 -4.05 7.24 -2.63
C MET A 51 -3.37 8.45 -2.00
N SER A 52 -4.16 9.35 -1.40
CA SER A 52 -3.65 10.57 -0.80
C SER A 52 -4.10 10.74 0.65
N GLY A 53 -3.19 11.19 1.53
CA GLY A 53 -3.53 11.63 2.89
C GLY A 53 -3.92 10.53 3.87
N VAL A 54 -3.61 9.26 3.58
CA VAL A 54 -3.92 8.11 4.44
C VAL A 54 -2.87 7.97 5.54
N LYS A 55 -3.33 7.72 6.77
CA LYS A 55 -2.47 7.54 7.94
C LYS A 55 -2.56 6.12 8.49
N PHE A 56 -1.42 5.48 8.73
CA PHE A 56 -1.31 4.10 9.19
C PHE A 56 -0.68 4.00 10.58
N TYR A 57 -1.29 3.18 11.44
CA TYR A 57 -0.83 2.93 12.82
C TYR A 57 -0.97 1.46 13.19
N ASN A 58 -0.15 1.00 14.14
CA ASN A 58 -0.26 -0.30 14.83
C ASN A 58 -0.11 -1.53 13.92
N TYR A 59 0.83 -1.53 12.98
CA TYR A 59 1.23 -2.66 12.12
C TYR A 59 2.60 -3.26 12.50
N ASN A 60 2.79 -3.57 13.79
CA ASN A 60 4.04 -4.05 14.39
C ASN A 60 3.93 -5.50 14.92
N TRP A 61 3.09 -6.34 14.33
CA TRP A 61 2.96 -7.74 14.74
C TRP A 61 3.04 -8.71 13.56
N ASN A 62 3.56 -9.90 13.81
CA ASN A 62 3.76 -10.96 12.83
C ASN A 62 4.38 -10.42 11.51
N LYS A 63 3.73 -10.65 10.37
CA LYS A 63 4.11 -10.12 9.05
C LYS A 63 3.14 -9.04 8.57
N ALA A 64 2.46 -8.36 9.49
CA ALA A 64 1.50 -7.30 9.16
C ALA A 64 2.19 -6.14 8.42
N ALA A 65 1.42 -5.44 7.59
CA ALA A 65 1.92 -4.31 6.83
C ALA A 65 0.86 -3.21 6.67
N GLY A 66 1.30 -1.96 6.57
CA GLY A 66 0.38 -0.86 6.28
C GLY A 66 -0.33 -1.07 4.94
N MET A 67 0.42 -1.51 3.92
CA MET A 67 -0.11 -1.78 2.59
C MET A 67 0.28 -3.15 2.06
N HIS A 68 -0.53 -3.68 1.15
CA HIS A 68 -0.26 -4.92 0.44
C HIS A 68 -0.54 -4.79 -1.04
N THR A 69 0.31 -5.36 -1.88
CA THR A 69 0.09 -5.31 -3.32
C THR A 69 -0.90 -6.36 -3.77
N CYS A 70 -1.75 -6.02 -4.74
CA CYS A 70 -2.70 -6.90 -5.41
C CYS A 70 -3.81 -7.51 -4.52
N SER A 71 -5.05 -7.16 -4.84
CA SER A 71 -6.26 -7.63 -4.15
C SER A 71 -6.54 -9.13 -4.29
N HIS A 72 -6.09 -9.74 -5.39
CA HIS A 72 -6.52 -11.09 -5.75
C HIS A 72 -5.36 -11.97 -6.27
N CYS A 73 -4.09 -11.58 -6.06
CA CYS A 73 -2.94 -12.38 -6.49
C CYS A 73 -2.52 -13.34 -5.37
N TRP A 74 -2.88 -14.61 -5.52
CA TRP A 74 -2.58 -15.69 -4.57
C TRP A 74 -1.95 -16.93 -5.23
N HIS A 75 -1.78 -16.95 -6.56
CA HIS A 75 -1.01 -17.96 -7.30
C HIS A 75 -0.53 -17.45 -8.66
N ASP A 76 0.51 -18.10 -9.20
CA ASP A 76 1.17 -17.74 -10.47
C ASP A 76 0.23 -17.78 -11.69
N ASN A 77 -0.77 -18.67 -11.68
CA ASN A 77 -1.68 -18.89 -12.82
C ASN A 77 -2.75 -17.81 -13.05
N ASN A 78 -2.72 -16.71 -12.30
CA ASN A 78 -3.65 -15.58 -12.46
C ASN A 78 -3.03 -14.48 -13.33
N THR A 79 -2.30 -14.88 -14.37
CA THR A 79 -1.16 -14.19 -15.02
C THR A 79 -1.48 -12.94 -15.86
N ASP A 80 -2.57 -12.25 -15.57
CA ASP A 80 -2.71 -10.80 -15.84
C ASP A 80 -2.63 -10.02 -14.52
N SER A 81 -1.53 -10.22 -13.79
CA SER A 81 -1.42 -9.86 -12.37
C SER A 81 -0.55 -8.63 -12.13
N GLY A 82 -1.08 -7.44 -12.37
CA GLY A 82 -0.45 -6.21 -11.87
C GLY A 82 -1.47 -5.13 -11.54
N ALA A 83 -1.43 -4.57 -10.33
CA ALA A 83 -1.55 -3.11 -10.31
C ALA A 83 -0.25 -2.62 -10.90
N ARG A 84 -0.38 -1.82 -11.95
CA ARG A 84 0.71 -1.08 -12.52
C ARG A 84 0.92 0.18 -11.64
N THR A 85 1.28 1.34 -12.18
CA THR A 85 1.72 2.48 -11.37
C THR A 85 0.60 2.99 -10.45
N ILE A 86 0.86 2.94 -9.14
CA ILE A 86 0.00 3.52 -8.11
C ILE A 86 0.61 4.85 -7.70
N THR A 87 -0.17 5.92 -7.76
CA THR A 87 0.31 7.21 -7.25
C THR A 87 -0.09 7.36 -5.80
N VAL A 88 0.89 7.64 -4.96
CA VAL A 88 0.68 7.93 -3.54
C VAL A 88 1.12 9.35 -3.22
N ASP A 89 0.39 9.99 -2.31
CA ASP A 89 0.66 11.36 -1.88
C ASP A 89 0.33 11.54 -0.40
N LYS A 90 1.17 12.29 0.33
CA LYS A 90 0.97 12.65 1.74
C LYS A 90 0.60 11.46 2.64
N LEU A 91 1.18 10.29 2.37
CA LEU A 91 1.00 9.13 3.24
C LEU A 91 1.76 9.36 4.55
N TYR A 92 1.18 8.86 5.64
CA TYR A 92 1.84 8.89 6.94
C TYR A 92 1.86 7.48 7.53
N PHE A 93 3.04 7.06 7.95
CA PHE A 93 3.25 5.80 8.67
C PHE A 93 3.89 6.14 10.01
N ASP A 94 3.26 5.74 11.10
CA ASP A 94 3.88 5.87 12.41
C ASP A 94 5.10 4.94 12.51
N GLU A 95 6.29 5.52 12.68
CA GLU A 95 7.56 4.76 12.65
C GLU A 95 7.71 3.81 13.82
N ALA A 96 7.09 4.14 14.96
CA ALA A 96 7.11 3.31 16.14
C ALA A 96 6.33 2.01 15.91
N THR A 97 5.17 2.10 15.26
CA THR A 97 4.20 1.01 15.17
C THR A 97 4.01 0.41 13.78
N VAL A 98 4.56 0.99 12.71
CA VAL A 98 4.49 0.41 11.35
C VAL A 98 5.90 0.03 10.90
N LYS A 99 6.26 -1.25 11.07
CA LYS A 99 7.59 -1.75 10.67
C LYS A 99 7.68 -2.09 9.19
N LYS A 100 6.58 -2.48 8.57
CA LYS A 100 6.50 -2.82 7.15
C LYS A 100 5.48 -1.91 6.46
N ARG A 101 5.96 -0.96 5.65
CA ARG A 101 5.09 -0.03 4.91
C ARG A 101 4.33 -0.76 3.79
N VAL A 102 5.02 -1.61 3.03
CA VAL A 102 4.46 -2.36 1.90
C VAL A 102 4.84 -3.83 1.97
N SER A 103 3.87 -4.71 1.80
CA SER A 103 4.07 -6.13 1.54
C SER A 103 3.77 -6.45 0.08
N TYR A 104 4.78 -6.89 -0.64
CA TYR A 104 4.61 -7.37 -2.00
C TYR A 104 4.16 -8.83 -2.02
N THR A 105 3.32 -9.16 -2.99
CA THR A 105 2.97 -10.54 -3.36
C THR A 105 3.33 -10.79 -4.81
N THR A 106 3.48 -12.07 -5.17
CA THR A 106 3.63 -12.53 -6.55
C THR A 106 2.54 -11.91 -7.43
N PRO A 107 2.88 -11.35 -8.60
CA PRO A 107 4.17 -11.48 -9.30
C PRO A 107 5.20 -10.35 -9.03
N PHE A 108 5.10 -9.62 -7.92
CA PHE A 108 6.07 -8.57 -7.55
C PHE A 108 6.28 -7.51 -8.64
N ARG A 109 5.18 -6.99 -9.22
CA ARG A 109 5.23 -6.03 -10.34
C ARG A 109 4.74 -4.62 -10.01
N THR A 110 4.19 -4.40 -8.82
CA THR A 110 3.57 -3.13 -8.48
C THR A 110 4.60 -2.04 -8.25
N ILE A 111 4.36 -0.88 -8.86
CA ILE A 111 5.21 0.30 -8.76
C ILE A 111 4.42 1.38 -8.03
N PHE A 112 5.03 2.01 -7.03
CA PHE A 112 4.44 3.18 -6.38
C PHE A 112 5.22 4.42 -6.79
N PHE A 113 4.51 5.42 -7.31
CA PHE A 113 5.01 6.76 -7.52
C PHE A 113 4.61 7.63 -6.33
N ASP A 114 5.58 8.03 -5.51
CA ASP A 114 5.36 8.84 -4.32
C ASP A 114 5.62 10.32 -4.63
N LYS A 115 4.53 11.08 -4.75
CA LYS A 115 4.56 12.51 -5.06
C LYS A 115 5.15 13.34 -3.93
N SER A 116 5.03 12.88 -2.68
CA SER A 116 5.36 13.66 -1.48
C SER A 116 6.62 13.19 -0.75
N GLY A 117 6.99 11.93 -0.91
CA GLY A 117 7.99 11.26 -0.09
C GLY A 117 7.43 10.62 1.18
N GLY A 118 6.12 10.61 1.41
CA GLY A 118 5.52 10.01 2.60
C GLY A 118 5.67 8.48 2.67
N LEU A 119 5.78 7.81 1.53
CA LEU A 119 6.04 6.37 1.43
C LEU A 119 7.54 6.06 1.49
N THR A 120 8.36 6.82 0.78
CA THR A 120 9.81 6.54 0.68
C THR A 120 10.62 7.15 1.81
N GLY A 121 10.16 8.24 2.40
CA GLY A 121 10.93 9.11 3.30
C GLY A 121 12.00 9.94 2.58
N LYS A 122 12.06 9.93 1.23
CA LYS A 122 13.14 10.54 0.44
C LYS A 122 12.76 11.87 -0.22
N GLY A 123 11.60 12.43 0.14
CA GLY A 123 11.07 13.64 -0.46
C GLY A 123 10.26 13.40 -1.74
N PRO A 124 9.84 14.48 -2.42
CA PRO A 124 8.84 14.42 -3.48
C PRO A 124 9.36 13.73 -4.74
N ASN A 125 8.42 13.16 -5.52
CA ASN A 125 8.63 12.52 -6.82
C ASN A 125 9.62 11.34 -6.79
N THR A 126 9.45 10.45 -5.82
CA THR A 126 10.27 9.25 -5.65
C THR A 126 9.51 7.98 -6.03
N TRP A 127 10.24 6.89 -6.24
CA TRP A 127 9.65 5.61 -6.66
C TRP A 127 9.89 4.55 -5.59
N PHE A 128 8.87 3.73 -5.33
CA PHE A 128 8.95 2.59 -4.43
C PHE A 128 8.58 1.31 -5.19
N LEU A 129 9.53 0.39 -5.26
CA LEU A 129 9.54 -0.77 -6.14
C LEU A 129 9.89 -2.03 -5.35
N PRO A 130 9.46 -3.21 -5.79
CA PRO A 130 9.95 -4.46 -5.24
C PRO A 130 11.45 -4.57 -5.53
N TYR A 131 12.21 -4.95 -4.51
CA TYR A 131 13.66 -5.08 -4.64
C TYR A 131 14.03 -6.30 -5.50
N PHE A 132 14.79 -6.05 -6.56
CA PHE A 132 15.51 -7.07 -7.32
C PHE A 132 16.91 -6.58 -7.65
N LYS A 133 17.92 -7.45 -7.55
CA LYS A 133 19.33 -7.06 -7.79
C LYS A 133 19.55 -6.41 -9.16
N HIS A 134 18.81 -6.81 -10.19
CA HIS A 134 18.94 -6.24 -11.54
C HIS A 134 18.30 -4.84 -11.69
N LEU A 135 17.52 -4.39 -10.70
CA LEU A 135 16.95 -3.03 -10.66
C LEU A 135 17.90 -2.05 -9.95
N LEU A 136 19.01 -2.53 -9.37
CA LEU A 136 20.02 -1.68 -8.76
C LEU A 136 20.90 -1.04 -9.84
N VAL A 137 20.44 0.12 -10.29
CA VAL A 137 21.25 1.09 -11.05
C VAL A 137 21.73 2.18 -10.10
N SER A 138 22.70 3.01 -10.51
CA SER A 138 23.30 4.04 -9.64
C SER A 138 22.29 5.06 -9.09
N GLN A 139 21.11 5.15 -9.69
CA GLN A 139 20.01 6.01 -9.28
C GLN A 139 19.03 5.35 -8.29
N CYS A 140 19.20 4.06 -7.99
CA CYS A 140 18.33 3.29 -7.11
C CYS A 140 19.09 2.86 -5.85
N GLU A 141 18.46 3.09 -4.69
CA GLU A 141 19.00 2.72 -3.38
C GLU A 141 18.12 1.64 -2.76
N GLN A 142 18.74 0.80 -1.93
CA GLN A 142 18.07 -0.28 -1.20
C GLN A 142 17.22 0.24 -0.03
#